data_AF-A0A424KV43-F1
#
_entry.id   AF-A0A424KV43-F1
#
_cell.length_a   1.000
_cell.length_b   1.000
_cell.length_c   1.000
_cell.angle_alpha   90.00
_cell.angle_beta   90.00
_cell.angle_gamma   90.00
#
_symmetry.space_group_name_H-M   'P 1'
#
loop_
_entity.id
_entity.type
_entity.pdbx_description
1 polymer ?
#
loop_
_entity_poly.entity_id
_entity_poly.type
_entity_poly.pdbx_seq_one_letter_code
_entity_poly.pdbx_strand_id
1 'polypeptide(L)'
;PPEERAGIEADIATALADAPAIAMVDSDRGITNLHVPSDVIIDASMPAMIRESGRMWNAEGETQDAKAVIPDRSYAGVYQAVIDDCITHGAFDPTTMGSVPNVGLMAQKAEEYGSHDKTFEISEPGTMRVVDSAGKTLLEHDVESGDIWRMCQVKDAPIQDWVKLAVSRARATGAPAVFWLDRSRAHDAQLIKKVDQYLEAHDTDGLEFHIMAPADACRFSLDRIRRGEDTISVTGNVLRDYLTDLFPILEVGTSAKMLSIVPLMNGGGLFETGAGGSAPKHVQQFEKENHLRWDSLGEFLALAASFEHLASRTGNDSAAVLAKTLDDATTRYLMENRSPSRKAGELDNRGTHFYLAMYWAQALAGQTDDPALAARFAPMAAAMEDRESTIVGELNDAQGVPMDIGGYFQPDTSKAAAAMRPSGTFNAMLEDQFAGA
;
A
#
# COMPACT_ATOMS: atom_id res chain seq x y z
N PRO A 1 2.64 -6.00 43.85
CA PRO A 1 3.88 -5.79 44.65
C PRO A 1 5.12 -6.20 43.85
N PRO A 2 6.32 -5.65 44.11
CA PRO A 2 7.53 -6.01 43.35
C PRO A 2 7.82 -7.51 43.33
N GLU A 3 7.62 -8.21 44.46
CA GLU A 3 7.84 -9.67 44.54
C GLU A 3 6.83 -10.46 43.70
N GLU A 4 5.55 -10.08 43.71
CA GLU A 4 4.51 -10.71 42.88
C GLU A 4 4.75 -10.48 41.39
N ARG A 5 5.17 -9.26 41.02
CA ARG A 5 5.57 -8.93 39.65
C ARG A 5 6.75 -9.79 39.19
N ALA A 6 7.79 -9.89 40.01
CA ALA A 6 8.97 -10.70 39.70
C ALA A 6 8.63 -12.19 39.55
N GLY A 7 7.69 -12.70 40.37
CA GLY A 7 7.16 -14.07 40.23
C GLY A 7 6.48 -14.28 38.87
N ILE A 8 5.56 -13.38 38.48
CA ILE A 8 4.87 -13.45 37.19
C ILE A 8 5.85 -13.34 36.02
N GLU A 9 6.82 -12.42 36.08
CA GLU A 9 7.84 -12.26 35.05
C GLU A 9 8.70 -13.53 34.89
N ALA A 10 9.03 -14.20 36.00
CA ALA A 10 9.76 -15.47 35.98
C ALA A 10 8.93 -16.62 35.38
N ASP A 11 7.64 -16.69 35.70
CA ASP A 11 6.72 -17.70 35.14
C ASP A 11 6.57 -17.52 33.63
N ILE A 12 6.42 -16.27 33.15
CA ILE A 12 6.37 -15.95 31.71
C ILE A 12 7.68 -16.32 31.02
N ALA A 13 8.83 -15.96 31.61
CA ALA A 13 10.13 -16.30 31.04
C ALA A 13 10.33 -17.82 30.92
N THR A 14 9.87 -18.57 31.92
CA THR A 14 9.90 -20.05 31.91
C THR A 14 9.00 -20.59 30.79
N ALA A 15 7.76 -20.09 30.69
CA ALA A 15 6.83 -20.53 29.63
C ALA A 15 7.36 -20.24 28.22
N LEU A 16 8.04 -19.10 28.02
CA LEU A 16 8.67 -18.77 26.73
C LEU A 16 9.88 -19.66 26.43
N ALA A 17 10.68 -20.01 27.44
CA ALA A 17 11.83 -20.90 27.27
C ALA A 17 11.41 -22.35 26.95
N ASP A 18 10.27 -22.79 27.48
CA ASP A 18 9.71 -24.13 27.24
C ASP A 18 8.87 -24.22 25.95
N ALA A 19 8.57 -23.09 25.31
CA ALA A 19 7.79 -23.00 24.07
C ALA A 19 8.69 -22.89 22.82
N PRO A 20 8.13 -23.10 21.60
CA PRO A 20 8.85 -22.77 20.37
C PRO A 20 9.24 -21.28 20.33
N ALA A 21 10.37 -20.98 19.69
CA ALA A 21 10.80 -19.61 19.47
C ALA A 21 9.71 -18.78 18.76
N ILE A 22 9.53 -17.54 19.20
CA ILE A 22 8.54 -16.60 18.67
C ILE A 22 9.28 -15.51 17.90
N ALA A 23 8.72 -15.11 16.75
CA ALA A 23 9.27 -14.01 15.97
C ALA A 23 9.29 -12.70 16.77
N MET A 24 10.33 -11.90 16.57
CA MET A 24 10.54 -10.63 17.26
C MET A 24 10.15 -9.44 16.37
N VAL A 25 9.49 -8.46 16.97
CA VAL A 25 9.22 -7.13 16.38
C VAL A 25 10.45 -6.23 16.58
N ASP A 26 11.08 -6.35 17.74
CA ASP A 26 12.30 -5.67 18.17
C ASP A 26 13.02 -6.56 19.20
N SER A 27 14.06 -7.28 18.76
CA SER A 27 14.83 -8.22 19.58
C SER A 27 15.61 -7.51 20.69
N ASP A 28 16.20 -6.35 20.41
CA ASP A 28 16.99 -5.57 21.38
C ASP A 28 16.14 -5.12 22.58
N ARG A 29 14.84 -4.89 22.35
CA ARG A 29 13.88 -4.50 23.38
C ARG A 29 13.05 -5.66 23.92
N GLY A 30 13.27 -6.88 23.44
CA GLY A 30 12.50 -8.07 23.84
C GLY A 30 11.04 -8.04 23.40
N ILE A 31 10.67 -7.26 22.38
CA ILE A 31 9.29 -7.15 21.89
C ILE A 31 9.02 -8.29 20.90
N THR A 32 8.17 -9.23 21.30
CA THR A 32 7.76 -10.42 20.52
C THR A 32 6.51 -10.13 19.67
N ASN A 33 6.22 -11.01 18.71
CA ASN A 33 4.99 -11.02 17.90
C ASN A 33 3.68 -11.07 18.73
N LEU A 34 3.74 -11.46 20.01
CA LEU A 34 2.59 -11.57 20.90
C LEU A 34 2.42 -10.37 21.84
N HIS A 35 3.29 -9.35 21.75
CA HIS A 35 3.24 -8.20 22.65
C HIS A 35 2.05 -7.27 22.38
N VAL A 36 1.86 -6.86 21.12
CA VAL A 36 0.80 -5.92 20.72
C VAL A 36 0.13 -6.40 19.43
N PRO A 37 -1.21 -6.54 19.38
CA PRO A 37 -1.91 -7.09 18.22
C PRO A 37 -1.71 -6.34 16.90
N SER A 38 -1.36 -5.06 16.96
CA SER A 38 -1.17 -4.20 15.78
C SER A 38 0.28 -4.14 15.27
N ASP A 39 1.22 -4.82 15.93
CA ASP A 39 2.64 -4.73 15.55
C ASP A 39 2.95 -5.56 14.30
N VAL A 40 2.29 -6.70 14.13
CA VAL A 40 2.49 -7.63 13.00
C VAL A 40 1.18 -7.79 12.24
N ILE A 41 1.04 -7.04 11.16
CA ILE A 41 -0.15 -6.99 10.31
C ILE A 41 0.11 -7.85 9.07
N ILE A 42 -0.81 -8.75 8.75
CA ILE A 42 -0.62 -9.84 7.78
C ILE A 42 -0.25 -9.38 6.37
N ASP A 43 -0.91 -8.32 5.89
CA ASP A 43 -0.72 -7.69 4.59
C ASP A 43 0.73 -7.24 4.36
N ALA A 44 1.37 -6.63 5.36
CA ALA A 44 2.75 -6.15 5.29
C ALA A 44 3.78 -7.18 5.77
N SER A 45 3.46 -7.97 6.80
CA SER A 45 4.40 -8.91 7.42
C SER A 45 4.67 -10.14 6.56
N MET A 46 3.65 -10.68 5.88
CA MET A 46 3.84 -11.86 5.03
C MET A 46 4.74 -11.57 3.81
N PRO A 47 4.55 -10.49 3.04
CA PRO A 47 5.48 -10.14 1.96
C PRO A 47 6.89 -9.84 2.48
N ALA A 48 7.01 -9.18 3.64
CA ALA A 48 8.32 -8.92 4.25
C ALA A 48 9.05 -10.23 4.58
N MET A 49 8.36 -11.21 5.19
CA MET A 49 8.90 -12.54 5.47
C MET A 49 9.29 -13.26 4.17
N ILE A 50 8.41 -13.27 3.16
CA ILE A 50 8.67 -13.96 1.87
C ILE A 50 9.90 -13.38 1.19
N ARG A 51 10.01 -12.05 1.15
CA ARG A 51 11.17 -11.35 0.57
C ARG A 51 12.45 -11.62 1.36
N GLU A 52 12.36 -11.73 2.68
CA GLU A 52 13.47 -12.11 3.56
C GLU A 52 13.68 -13.64 3.58
N SER A 53 13.68 -14.26 2.40
CA SER A 53 13.94 -15.70 2.22
C SER A 53 13.00 -16.63 3.02
N GLY A 54 11.78 -16.19 3.32
CA GLY A 54 10.83 -16.96 4.14
C GLY A 54 11.19 -16.96 5.63
N ARG A 55 11.90 -15.94 6.13
CA ARG A 55 12.42 -15.88 7.50
C ARG A 55 11.88 -14.69 8.29
N MET A 56 11.92 -14.82 9.62
CA MET A 56 11.64 -13.75 10.58
C MET A 56 12.77 -13.65 11.62
N TRP A 57 12.81 -12.55 12.36
CA TRP A 57 13.84 -12.30 13.38
C TRP A 57 13.58 -13.12 14.66
N ASN A 58 14.61 -13.78 15.19
CA ASN A 58 14.58 -14.49 16.46
C ASN A 58 15.05 -13.60 17.64
N ALA A 59 15.11 -14.17 18.84
CA ALA A 59 15.50 -13.46 20.06
C ALA A 59 16.96 -12.97 20.05
N GLU A 60 17.82 -13.65 19.29
CA GLU A 60 19.23 -13.31 19.09
C GLU A 60 19.45 -12.20 18.05
N GLY A 61 18.39 -11.71 17.40
CA GLY A 61 18.50 -10.72 16.34
C GLY A 61 19.01 -11.30 15.02
N GLU A 62 18.78 -12.58 14.78
CA GLU A 62 19.13 -13.30 13.55
C GLU A 62 17.87 -13.75 12.80
N THR A 63 17.94 -13.90 11.48
CA THR A 63 16.82 -14.40 10.67
C THR A 63 16.72 -15.92 10.75
N GLN A 64 15.52 -16.45 10.95
CA GLN A 64 15.24 -17.87 11.07
C GLN A 64 13.96 -18.25 10.30
N ASP A 65 13.91 -19.47 9.75
CA ASP A 65 12.69 -20.01 9.13
C ASP A 65 11.53 -20.00 10.13
N ALA A 66 10.34 -19.61 9.66
CA ALA A 66 9.19 -19.41 10.53
C ALA A 66 7.96 -20.19 10.06
N LYS A 67 7.14 -20.65 11.02
CA LYS A 67 5.78 -21.08 10.75
C LYS A 67 4.84 -19.88 10.85
N ALA A 68 4.48 -19.30 9.72
CA ALA A 68 3.48 -18.23 9.66
C ALA A 68 2.07 -18.79 9.90
N VAL A 69 1.52 -18.55 11.09
CA VAL A 69 0.19 -19.04 11.46
C VAL A 69 -0.88 -18.05 11.00
N ILE A 70 -1.63 -18.43 9.96
CA ILE A 70 -2.82 -17.72 9.51
C ILE A 70 -4.03 -18.63 9.76
N PRO A 71 -4.83 -18.39 10.82
CA PRO A 71 -5.85 -19.36 11.24
C PRO A 71 -6.96 -19.60 10.22
N ASP A 72 -7.43 -18.55 9.53
CA ASP A 72 -8.52 -18.66 8.57
C ASP A 72 -8.02 -19.04 7.17
N ARG A 73 -8.69 -20.01 6.56
CA ARG A 73 -8.31 -20.60 5.27
C ARG A 73 -8.67 -19.75 4.05
N SER A 74 -9.50 -18.71 4.19
CA SER A 74 -10.04 -17.97 3.03
C SER A 74 -8.93 -17.36 2.17
N TYR A 75 -7.83 -16.93 2.80
CA TYR A 75 -6.76 -16.20 2.13
C TYR A 75 -5.37 -16.81 2.37
N ALA A 76 -5.18 -17.66 3.38
CA ALA A 76 -3.88 -18.25 3.73
C ALA A 76 -3.22 -19.01 2.57
N GLY A 77 -4.02 -19.68 1.72
CA GLY A 77 -3.52 -20.46 0.59
C GLY A 77 -2.79 -19.63 -0.47
N VAL A 78 -3.04 -18.31 -0.55
CA VAL A 78 -2.33 -17.41 -1.46
C VAL A 78 -0.86 -17.31 -1.05
N TYR A 79 -0.58 -17.03 0.23
CA TYR A 79 0.80 -16.93 0.70
C TYR A 79 1.54 -18.27 0.62
N GLN A 80 0.86 -19.39 0.91
CA GLN A 80 1.46 -20.70 0.74
C GLN A 80 1.87 -20.97 -0.71
N ALA A 81 1.04 -20.58 -1.69
CA ALA A 81 1.38 -20.71 -3.10
C ALA A 81 2.65 -19.94 -3.48
N VAL A 82 2.84 -18.72 -2.95
CA VAL A 82 4.05 -17.92 -3.18
C VAL A 82 5.27 -18.55 -2.50
N ILE A 83 5.11 -19.05 -1.28
CA ILE A 83 6.19 -19.73 -0.55
C ILE A 83 6.65 -20.98 -1.31
N ASP A 84 5.71 -21.83 -1.72
CA ASP A 84 6.01 -23.06 -2.48
C ASP A 84 6.70 -22.76 -3.83
N ASP A 85 6.25 -21.71 -4.50
CA ASP A 85 6.83 -21.22 -5.75
C ASP A 85 8.28 -20.73 -5.54
N CYS A 86 8.54 -19.92 -4.51
CA CYS A 86 9.89 -19.48 -4.15
C CYS A 86 10.82 -20.64 -3.75
N ILE A 87 10.30 -21.65 -3.04
CA ILE A 87 11.08 -22.87 -2.70
C ILE A 87 11.47 -23.62 -3.98
N THR A 88 10.57 -23.69 -4.96
CA THR A 88 10.77 -24.47 -6.19
C THR A 88 11.64 -23.72 -7.21
N HIS A 89 11.46 -22.41 -7.35
CA HIS A 89 12.02 -21.61 -8.43
C HIS A 89 13.03 -20.55 -7.97
N GLY A 90 13.25 -20.43 -6.66
CA GLY A 90 14.08 -19.38 -6.07
C GLY A 90 13.36 -18.04 -5.98
N ALA A 91 14.09 -17.02 -5.48
CA ALA A 91 13.58 -15.67 -5.37
C ALA A 91 13.13 -15.10 -6.73
N PHE A 92 12.20 -14.15 -6.71
CA PHE A 92 11.85 -13.38 -7.90
C PHE A 92 13.02 -12.51 -8.35
N ASP A 93 13.09 -12.22 -9.65
CA ASP A 93 14.04 -11.30 -10.25
C ASP A 93 13.32 -10.02 -10.68
N PRO A 94 13.43 -8.93 -9.91
CA PRO A 94 12.82 -7.64 -10.25
C PRO A 94 13.24 -7.05 -11.60
N THR A 95 14.34 -7.53 -12.20
CA THR A 95 14.83 -7.00 -13.49
C THR A 95 14.13 -7.61 -14.70
N THR A 96 13.46 -8.76 -14.53
CA THR A 96 12.85 -9.53 -15.62
C THR A 96 11.40 -9.93 -15.36
N MET A 97 10.93 -9.85 -14.11
CA MET A 97 9.56 -10.24 -13.77
C MET A 97 8.52 -9.30 -14.38
N GLY A 98 7.33 -9.83 -14.64
CA GLY A 98 6.15 -9.06 -15.02
C GLY A 98 5.53 -8.36 -13.80
N SER A 99 4.28 -7.92 -13.94
CA SER A 99 3.53 -7.26 -12.88
C SER A 99 2.14 -7.87 -12.65
N VAL A 100 1.67 -7.81 -11.40
CA VAL A 100 0.30 -8.23 -11.03
C VAL A 100 -0.48 -7.02 -10.46
N PRO A 101 -1.07 -6.17 -11.33
CA PRO A 101 -1.96 -5.11 -10.88
C PRO A 101 -3.25 -5.67 -10.27
N ASN A 102 -3.97 -4.84 -9.50
CA ASN A 102 -5.22 -5.23 -8.84
C ASN A 102 -6.41 -4.34 -9.22
N VAL A 103 -7.58 -4.99 -9.38
CA VAL A 103 -8.90 -4.34 -9.43
C VAL A 103 -9.74 -4.88 -8.28
N GLY A 104 -9.87 -4.07 -7.21
CA GLY A 104 -10.48 -4.48 -5.95
C GLY A 104 -11.93 -4.03 -5.76
N LEU A 105 -12.79 -4.93 -5.29
CA LEU A 105 -14.16 -4.64 -4.89
C LEU A 105 -14.18 -4.09 -3.46
N MET A 106 -14.35 -2.77 -3.30
CA MET A 106 -14.32 -2.14 -1.97
C MET A 106 -15.46 -1.14 -1.68
N ALA A 107 -16.14 -0.66 -2.73
CA ALA A 107 -17.11 0.43 -2.59
C ALA A 107 -18.24 0.10 -1.60
N GLN A 108 -18.61 1.10 -0.80
CA GLN A 108 -19.69 1.03 0.20
C GLN A 108 -19.47 -0.02 1.31
N LYS A 109 -18.21 -0.16 1.77
CA LYS A 109 -17.76 -1.10 2.80
C LYS A 109 -18.08 -2.55 2.41
N ALA A 110 -17.61 -2.95 1.23
CA ALA A 110 -17.85 -4.28 0.71
C ALA A 110 -17.21 -5.35 1.61
N GLU A 111 -17.95 -6.44 1.80
CA GLU A 111 -17.49 -7.69 2.41
C GLU A 111 -17.08 -7.53 3.89
N GLU A 112 -15.89 -8.00 4.29
CA GLU A 112 -15.40 -7.99 5.66
C GLU A 112 -15.25 -6.56 6.22
N TYR A 113 -14.91 -5.57 5.39
CA TYR A 113 -14.73 -4.17 5.84
C TYR A 113 -16.03 -3.51 6.28
N GLY A 114 -17.17 -4.13 5.96
CA GLY A 114 -18.48 -3.73 6.43
C GLY A 114 -19.00 -4.55 7.61
N SER A 115 -18.25 -5.51 8.14
CA SER A 115 -18.78 -6.51 9.08
C SER A 115 -18.63 -6.15 10.56
N HIS A 116 -17.93 -5.07 10.91
CA HIS A 116 -17.56 -4.78 12.30
C HIS A 116 -18.75 -4.70 13.27
N ASP A 117 -19.83 -4.06 12.87
CA ASP A 117 -21.09 -3.95 13.64
C ASP A 117 -21.97 -5.22 13.57
N LYS A 118 -21.48 -6.26 12.89
CA LYS A 118 -22.13 -7.55 12.65
C LYS A 118 -21.22 -8.73 13.04
N THR A 119 -20.22 -8.48 13.88
CA THR A 119 -19.32 -9.50 14.43
C THR A 119 -19.57 -9.61 15.93
N PHE A 120 -19.78 -10.83 16.43
CA PHE A 120 -20.12 -11.10 17.82
C PHE A 120 -19.30 -12.27 18.35
N GLU A 121 -18.73 -12.10 19.54
CA GLU A 121 -18.26 -13.22 20.36
C GLU A 121 -19.49 -13.84 21.03
N ILE A 122 -19.66 -15.15 20.87
CA ILE A 122 -20.82 -15.88 21.33
C ILE A 122 -20.66 -16.18 22.82
N SER A 123 -21.63 -15.75 23.64
CA SER A 123 -21.57 -15.96 25.09
C SER A 123 -22.03 -17.35 25.52
N GLU A 124 -23.02 -17.94 24.83
CA GLU A 124 -23.64 -19.22 25.19
C GLU A 124 -23.89 -20.07 23.93
N PRO A 125 -23.79 -21.41 24.03
CA PRO A 125 -24.03 -22.28 22.88
C PRO A 125 -25.49 -22.22 22.42
N GLY A 126 -25.70 -22.33 21.11
CA GLY A 126 -27.03 -22.25 20.52
C GLY A 126 -26.99 -22.14 19.00
N THR A 127 -27.96 -21.41 18.44
CA THR A 127 -28.08 -21.24 16.99
C THR A 127 -28.20 -19.76 16.61
N MET A 128 -27.28 -19.29 15.77
CA MET A 128 -27.31 -17.95 15.17
C MET A 128 -28.13 -17.97 13.88
N ARG A 129 -29.17 -17.13 13.81
CA ARG A 129 -30.08 -17.04 12.65
C ARG A 129 -30.16 -15.62 12.10
N VAL A 130 -30.15 -15.52 10.77
CA VAL A 130 -30.50 -14.29 10.04
C VAL A 130 -31.90 -14.46 9.47
N VAL A 131 -32.84 -13.63 9.90
CA VAL A 131 -34.24 -13.71 9.49
C VAL A 131 -34.66 -12.44 8.73
N ASP A 132 -35.48 -12.59 7.70
CA ASP A 132 -36.06 -11.44 7.00
C ASP A 132 -37.26 -10.83 7.76
N SER A 133 -37.78 -9.72 7.24
CA SER A 133 -38.95 -9.04 7.82
C SER A 133 -40.24 -9.86 7.83
N ALA A 134 -40.31 -10.94 7.04
CA ALA A 134 -41.44 -11.87 7.03
C ALA A 134 -41.24 -13.04 8.00
N GLY A 135 -40.12 -13.08 8.74
CA GLY A 135 -39.78 -14.14 9.68
C GLY A 135 -39.18 -15.39 9.01
N LYS A 136 -38.82 -15.33 7.73
CA LYS A 136 -38.15 -16.44 7.04
C LYS A 136 -36.68 -16.45 7.40
N THR A 137 -36.17 -17.58 7.88
CA THR A 137 -34.74 -17.81 8.06
C THR A 137 -34.02 -17.82 6.72
N LEU A 138 -32.99 -16.98 6.58
CA LEU A 138 -32.14 -16.86 5.42
C LEU A 138 -30.82 -17.62 5.60
N LEU A 139 -30.20 -17.50 6.78
CA LEU A 139 -28.95 -18.16 7.18
C LEU A 139 -29.09 -18.69 8.61
N GLU A 140 -28.46 -19.82 8.90
CA GLU A 140 -28.52 -20.49 10.20
C GLU A 140 -27.18 -21.21 10.47
N HIS A 141 -26.67 -21.10 11.69
CA HIS A 141 -25.43 -21.78 12.13
C HIS A 141 -25.58 -22.21 13.58
N ASP A 142 -25.13 -23.43 13.90
CA ASP A 142 -24.87 -23.83 15.28
C ASP A 142 -23.58 -23.14 15.76
N VAL A 143 -23.60 -22.66 17.00
CA VAL A 143 -22.49 -21.91 17.62
C VAL A 143 -22.25 -22.36 19.05
N GLU A 144 -21.01 -22.27 19.51
CA GLU A 144 -20.57 -22.55 20.87
C GLU A 144 -20.10 -21.28 21.60
N SER A 145 -19.96 -21.35 22.93
CA SER A 145 -19.44 -20.23 23.72
C SER A 145 -17.98 -19.97 23.37
N GLY A 146 -17.64 -18.70 23.12
CA GLY A 146 -16.32 -18.25 22.65
C GLY A 146 -16.15 -18.23 21.13
N ASP A 147 -17.11 -18.76 20.35
CA ASP A 147 -17.07 -18.64 18.89
C ASP A 147 -17.18 -17.17 18.47
N ILE A 148 -16.56 -16.84 17.32
CA ILE A 148 -16.72 -15.53 16.68
C ILE A 148 -17.63 -15.70 15.47
N TRP A 149 -18.88 -15.26 15.58
CA TRP A 149 -19.81 -15.23 14.47
C TRP A 149 -19.78 -13.87 13.76
N ARG A 150 -19.82 -13.86 12.41
CA ARG A 150 -19.84 -12.61 11.63
C ARG A 150 -20.76 -12.68 10.42
N MET A 151 -21.29 -11.52 10.01
CA MET A 151 -22.03 -11.36 8.75
C MET A 151 -21.48 -10.22 7.89
N CYS A 152 -21.22 -10.52 6.62
CA CYS A 152 -20.72 -9.58 5.62
C CYS A 152 -21.81 -9.18 4.62
N GLN A 153 -21.64 -8.04 3.95
CA GLN A 153 -22.55 -7.58 2.91
C GLN A 153 -21.76 -6.97 1.75
N VAL A 154 -22.23 -7.21 0.53
CA VAL A 154 -21.78 -6.49 -0.67
C VAL A 154 -22.99 -6.15 -1.52
N LYS A 155 -23.01 -4.92 -2.04
CA LYS A 155 -24.15 -4.40 -2.80
C LYS A 155 -23.93 -4.60 -4.29
N ASP A 156 -25.03 -4.72 -5.01
CA ASP A 156 -25.01 -5.04 -6.43
C ASP A 156 -24.35 -3.95 -7.31
N ALA A 157 -24.62 -2.67 -7.03
CA ALA A 157 -24.03 -1.57 -7.79
C ALA A 157 -22.49 -1.51 -7.69
N PRO A 158 -21.86 -1.67 -6.49
CA PRO A 158 -20.42 -1.90 -6.39
C PRO A 158 -19.89 -3.07 -7.23
N ILE A 159 -20.61 -4.18 -7.33
CA ILE A 159 -20.18 -5.35 -8.13
C ILE A 159 -20.19 -5.01 -9.63
N GLN A 160 -21.23 -4.32 -10.11
CA GLN A 160 -21.30 -3.89 -11.52
C GLN A 160 -20.14 -2.95 -11.89
N ASP A 161 -19.85 -1.96 -11.02
CA ASP A 161 -18.75 -1.03 -11.25
C ASP A 161 -17.38 -1.72 -11.21
N TRP A 162 -17.20 -2.67 -10.29
CA TRP A 162 -16.00 -3.51 -10.19
C TRP A 162 -15.75 -4.34 -11.47
N VAL A 163 -16.78 -5.00 -12.01
CA VAL A 163 -16.67 -5.75 -13.28
C VAL A 163 -16.36 -4.81 -14.45
N LYS A 164 -17.03 -3.65 -14.52
CA LYS A 164 -16.76 -2.62 -15.53
C LYS A 164 -15.30 -2.14 -15.47
N LEU A 165 -14.77 -1.91 -14.27
CA LEU A 165 -13.38 -1.49 -14.06
C LEU A 165 -12.41 -2.58 -14.51
N ALA A 166 -12.69 -3.86 -14.21
CA ALA A 166 -11.88 -4.98 -14.66
C ALA A 166 -11.79 -5.05 -16.20
N VAL A 167 -12.93 -4.91 -16.89
CA VAL A 167 -12.98 -4.85 -18.36
C VAL A 167 -12.19 -3.66 -18.90
N SER A 168 -12.38 -2.47 -18.31
CA SER A 168 -11.65 -1.26 -18.71
C SER A 168 -10.13 -1.44 -18.58
N ARG A 169 -9.66 -2.03 -17.49
CA ARG A 169 -8.23 -2.29 -17.26
C ARG A 169 -7.68 -3.36 -18.19
N ALA A 170 -8.37 -4.49 -18.36
CA ALA A 170 -7.97 -5.53 -19.30
C ALA A 170 -7.87 -4.98 -20.74
N ARG A 171 -8.81 -4.13 -21.15
CA ARG A 171 -8.81 -3.45 -22.44
C ARG A 171 -7.62 -2.50 -22.61
N ALA A 172 -7.33 -1.72 -21.56
CA ALA A 172 -6.27 -0.71 -21.60
C ALA A 172 -4.86 -1.32 -21.64
N THR A 173 -4.64 -2.46 -20.97
CA THR A 173 -3.31 -3.09 -20.86
C THR A 173 -3.12 -4.27 -21.81
N GLY A 174 -4.20 -4.93 -22.25
CA GLY A 174 -4.15 -6.18 -23.00
C GLY A 174 -3.76 -7.40 -22.16
N ALA A 175 -3.55 -7.25 -20.86
CA ALA A 175 -3.21 -8.36 -19.97
C ALA A 175 -4.46 -9.21 -19.62
N PRO A 176 -4.31 -10.54 -19.46
CA PRO A 176 -5.38 -11.38 -18.95
C PRO A 176 -5.84 -10.92 -17.57
N ALA A 177 -7.15 -10.95 -17.33
CA ALA A 177 -7.74 -10.61 -16.04
C ALA A 177 -8.34 -11.84 -15.37
N VAL A 178 -7.88 -12.14 -14.16
CA VAL A 178 -8.29 -13.31 -13.39
C VAL A 178 -9.15 -12.83 -12.23
N PHE A 179 -10.39 -13.31 -12.15
CA PHE A 179 -11.25 -13.16 -10.97
C PHE A 179 -10.89 -14.23 -9.93
N TRP A 180 -10.41 -13.80 -8.76
CA TRP A 180 -9.94 -14.71 -7.70
C TRP A 180 -11.11 -15.07 -6.79
N LEU A 181 -11.92 -16.02 -7.26
CA LEU A 181 -13.19 -16.42 -6.63
C LEU A 181 -13.23 -17.94 -6.49
N ASP A 182 -13.35 -18.42 -5.26
CA ASP A 182 -13.45 -19.84 -4.95
C ASP A 182 -14.90 -20.33 -5.09
N ARG A 183 -15.17 -21.17 -6.09
CA ARG A 183 -16.49 -21.78 -6.31
C ARG A 183 -17.02 -22.56 -5.10
N SER A 184 -16.15 -23.03 -4.21
CA SER A 184 -16.52 -23.74 -2.99
C SER A 184 -16.92 -22.82 -1.83
N ARG A 185 -16.58 -21.53 -1.90
CA ARG A 185 -16.97 -20.51 -0.92
C ARG A 185 -18.34 -19.93 -1.30
N ALA A 186 -19.32 -20.07 -0.41
CA ALA A 186 -20.71 -19.70 -0.70
C ALA A 186 -20.89 -18.22 -1.12
N HIS A 187 -20.08 -17.33 -0.55
CA HIS A 187 -20.02 -15.90 -0.93
C HIS A 187 -19.53 -15.72 -2.37
N ASP A 188 -18.33 -16.21 -2.66
CA ASP A 188 -17.70 -16.15 -3.99
C ASP A 188 -18.59 -16.80 -5.07
N ALA A 189 -19.27 -17.91 -4.74
CA ALA A 189 -20.21 -18.55 -5.66
C ALA A 189 -21.39 -17.64 -6.07
N GLN A 190 -21.80 -16.68 -5.24
CA GLN A 190 -22.78 -15.65 -5.63
C GLN A 190 -22.13 -14.52 -6.45
N LEU A 191 -20.90 -14.12 -6.11
CA LEU A 191 -20.14 -13.16 -6.91
C LEU A 191 -19.89 -13.66 -8.33
N ILE A 192 -19.53 -14.94 -8.49
CA ILE A 192 -19.30 -15.56 -9.80
C ILE A 192 -20.53 -15.42 -10.70
N LYS A 193 -21.74 -15.67 -10.18
CA LYS A 193 -22.98 -15.48 -10.96
C LYS A 193 -23.15 -14.03 -11.43
N LYS A 194 -22.75 -13.07 -10.60
CA LYS A 194 -22.81 -11.63 -10.93
C LYS A 194 -21.75 -11.25 -11.96
N VAL A 195 -20.54 -11.79 -11.81
CA VAL A 195 -19.45 -11.60 -12.79
C VAL A 195 -19.87 -12.15 -14.15
N ASP A 196 -20.34 -13.40 -14.21
CA ASP A 196 -20.81 -14.04 -15.45
C ASP A 196 -21.91 -13.17 -16.11
N GLN A 197 -22.90 -12.73 -15.34
CA GLN A 197 -23.98 -11.87 -15.84
C GLN A 197 -23.48 -10.52 -16.35
N TYR A 198 -22.56 -9.86 -15.64
CA TYR A 198 -22.16 -8.49 -15.97
C TYR A 198 -21.08 -8.41 -17.04
N LEU A 199 -20.27 -9.45 -17.21
CA LEU A 199 -19.35 -9.55 -18.35
C LEU A 199 -20.11 -9.58 -19.69
N GLU A 200 -21.30 -10.20 -19.75
CA GLU A 200 -22.16 -10.20 -20.94
C GLU A 200 -22.63 -8.79 -21.34
N ALA A 201 -22.66 -7.84 -20.41
CA ALA A 201 -23.08 -6.46 -20.66
C ALA A 201 -21.95 -5.56 -21.20
N HIS A 202 -20.75 -6.11 -21.39
CA HIS A 202 -19.58 -5.39 -21.88
C HIS A 202 -19.01 -6.00 -23.15
N ASP A 203 -18.37 -5.18 -23.97
CA ASP A 203 -17.54 -5.67 -25.05
C ASP A 203 -16.29 -6.33 -24.46
N THR A 204 -16.22 -7.66 -24.59
CA THR A 204 -15.10 -8.51 -24.14
C THR A 204 -14.33 -9.11 -25.31
N ASP A 205 -14.58 -8.69 -26.56
CA ASP A 205 -13.93 -9.25 -27.74
C ASP A 205 -12.41 -9.06 -27.66
N GLY A 206 -11.65 -10.15 -27.79
CA GLY A 206 -10.19 -10.12 -27.70
C GLY A 206 -9.62 -9.92 -26.29
N LEU A 207 -10.46 -9.94 -25.24
CA LEU A 207 -10.01 -9.96 -23.84
C LEU A 207 -9.99 -11.39 -23.30
N GLU A 208 -9.04 -11.66 -22.41
CA GLU A 208 -8.90 -12.95 -21.74
C GLU A 208 -9.33 -12.82 -20.27
N PHE A 209 -10.39 -13.53 -19.89
CA PHE A 209 -10.89 -13.58 -18.51
C PHE A 209 -10.86 -15.00 -17.96
N HIS A 210 -10.45 -15.13 -16.71
CA HIS A 210 -10.47 -16.38 -15.96
C HIS A 210 -11.20 -16.22 -14.63
N ILE A 211 -11.76 -17.31 -14.11
CA ILE A 211 -12.29 -17.38 -12.74
C ILE A 211 -11.65 -18.58 -12.06
N MET A 212 -10.81 -18.32 -11.06
CA MET A 212 -9.98 -19.33 -10.38
C MET A 212 -10.04 -19.14 -8.86
N ALA A 213 -9.93 -20.22 -8.10
CA ALA A 213 -9.78 -20.12 -6.64
C ALA A 213 -8.50 -19.34 -6.30
N PRO A 214 -8.45 -18.58 -5.19
CA PRO A 214 -7.35 -17.65 -4.91
C PRO A 214 -5.95 -18.26 -5.00
N ALA A 215 -5.73 -19.47 -4.47
CA ALA A 215 -4.43 -20.13 -4.55
C ALA A 215 -4.05 -20.53 -5.99
N ASP A 216 -5.01 -20.97 -6.80
CA ASP A 216 -4.77 -21.33 -8.20
C ASP A 216 -4.54 -20.10 -9.08
N ALA A 217 -5.32 -19.04 -8.84
CA ALA A 217 -5.14 -17.74 -9.47
C ALA A 217 -3.77 -17.15 -9.17
N CYS A 218 -3.30 -17.30 -7.92
CA CYS A 218 -1.96 -16.93 -7.51
C CYS A 218 -0.91 -17.71 -8.31
N ARG A 219 -0.96 -19.05 -8.33
CA ARG A 219 -0.02 -19.87 -9.11
C ARG A 219 0.02 -19.49 -10.60
N PHE A 220 -1.15 -19.31 -11.22
CA PHE A 220 -1.24 -18.85 -12.61
C PHE A 220 -0.53 -17.50 -12.82
N SER A 221 -0.72 -16.57 -11.87
CA SER A 221 -0.09 -15.25 -11.93
C SER A 221 1.43 -15.36 -11.70
N LEU A 222 1.89 -16.23 -10.80
CA LEU A 222 3.32 -16.46 -10.53
C LEU A 222 4.03 -17.12 -11.72
N ASP A 223 3.41 -18.08 -12.39
CA ASP A 223 3.96 -18.69 -13.61
C ASP A 223 4.19 -17.62 -14.70
N ARG A 224 3.25 -16.68 -14.84
CA ARG A 224 3.34 -15.58 -15.80
C ARG A 224 4.36 -14.52 -15.38
N ILE A 225 4.34 -14.11 -14.10
CA ILE A 225 5.23 -13.07 -13.59
C ILE A 225 6.69 -13.47 -13.79
N ARG A 226 7.04 -14.75 -13.60
CA ARG A 226 8.40 -15.28 -13.83
C ARG A 226 8.82 -15.29 -15.29
N ARG A 227 7.88 -15.21 -16.24
CA ARG A 227 8.14 -15.09 -17.69
C ARG A 227 8.16 -13.65 -18.18
N GLY A 228 8.06 -12.66 -17.29
CA GLY A 228 7.95 -11.26 -17.69
C GLY A 228 6.56 -10.88 -18.21
N GLU A 229 5.53 -11.67 -17.89
CA GLU A 229 4.16 -11.46 -18.36
C GLU A 229 3.25 -10.91 -17.25
N ASP A 230 2.40 -9.95 -17.61
CA ASP A 230 1.49 -9.31 -16.65
C ASP A 230 0.17 -10.08 -16.48
N THR A 231 -0.42 -10.01 -15.29
CA THR A 231 -1.74 -10.59 -15.00
C THR A 231 -2.56 -9.67 -14.11
N ILE A 232 -3.75 -9.25 -14.52
CA ILE A 232 -4.62 -8.43 -13.66
C ILE A 232 -5.32 -9.35 -12.65
N SER A 233 -5.09 -9.11 -11.37
CA SER A 233 -5.87 -9.72 -10.29
C SER A 233 -7.17 -8.94 -10.07
N VAL A 234 -8.31 -9.60 -10.15
CA VAL A 234 -9.64 -9.00 -9.95
C VAL A 234 -10.25 -9.66 -8.72
N THR A 235 -10.30 -8.93 -7.60
CA THR A 235 -10.49 -9.54 -6.28
C THR A 235 -11.53 -8.86 -5.42
N GLY A 236 -11.99 -9.58 -4.39
CA GLY A 236 -12.68 -8.99 -3.23
C GLY A 236 -11.78 -8.02 -2.43
N ASN A 237 -12.35 -7.43 -1.40
CA ASN A 237 -11.78 -6.34 -0.63
C ASN A 237 -10.53 -6.75 0.17
N VAL A 238 -10.57 -7.91 0.84
CA VAL A 238 -9.42 -8.39 1.62
C VAL A 238 -8.25 -8.76 0.71
N LEU A 239 -8.52 -9.48 -0.38
CA LEU A 239 -7.46 -9.85 -1.33
C LEU A 239 -6.92 -8.63 -2.08
N ARG A 240 -7.70 -7.57 -2.30
CA ARG A 240 -7.16 -6.30 -2.80
C ARG A 240 -6.02 -5.86 -1.89
N ASP A 241 -6.30 -5.74 -0.60
CA ASP A 241 -5.33 -5.31 0.42
C ASP A 241 -4.05 -6.17 0.37
N TYR A 242 -4.22 -7.49 0.46
CA TYR A 242 -3.10 -8.42 0.56
C TYR A 242 -2.23 -8.42 -0.70
N LEU A 243 -2.85 -8.36 -1.88
CA LEU A 243 -2.12 -8.45 -3.15
C LEU A 243 -1.44 -7.12 -3.51
N THR A 244 -2.03 -5.98 -3.12
CA THR A 244 -1.40 -4.66 -3.34
C THR A 244 -0.24 -4.36 -2.39
N ASP A 245 -0.06 -5.14 -1.32
CA ASP A 245 1.20 -5.18 -0.60
C ASP A 245 2.14 -6.24 -1.16
N LEU A 246 1.64 -7.47 -1.35
CA LEU A 246 2.45 -8.62 -1.75
C LEU A 246 3.25 -8.39 -3.03
N PHE A 247 2.57 -8.14 -4.14
CA PHE A 247 3.24 -8.06 -5.44
C PHE A 247 4.14 -6.83 -5.53
N PRO A 248 3.73 -5.62 -5.12
CA PRO A 248 4.62 -4.45 -5.11
C PRO A 248 5.86 -4.61 -4.23
N ILE A 249 5.76 -5.28 -3.08
CA ILE A 249 6.94 -5.55 -2.24
C ILE A 249 7.92 -6.51 -2.93
N LEU A 250 7.42 -7.46 -3.74
CA LEU A 250 8.26 -8.37 -4.52
C LEU A 250 8.84 -7.69 -5.78
N GLU A 251 8.05 -6.87 -6.47
CA GLU A 251 8.40 -6.20 -7.73
C GLU A 251 9.33 -5.00 -7.51
N VAL A 252 8.97 -4.07 -6.62
CA VAL A 252 9.66 -2.78 -6.45
C VAL A 252 10.17 -2.55 -5.03
N GLY A 253 10.05 -3.55 -4.16
CA GLY A 253 10.63 -3.55 -2.83
C GLY A 253 9.84 -2.74 -1.79
N THR A 254 8.68 -2.18 -2.13
CA THR A 254 7.79 -1.45 -1.23
C THR A 254 6.42 -1.23 -1.88
N SER A 255 5.35 -1.26 -1.10
CA SER A 255 3.98 -0.95 -1.57
C SER A 255 3.68 0.55 -1.61
N ALA A 256 4.60 1.40 -1.15
CA ALA A 256 4.48 2.86 -1.24
C ALA A 256 4.71 3.40 -2.67
N LYS A 257 5.27 2.59 -3.58
CA LYS A 257 5.60 2.97 -4.96
C LYS A 257 4.53 2.51 -5.95
N MET A 258 3.27 2.71 -5.58
CA MET A 258 2.12 2.25 -6.34
C MET A 258 1.15 3.39 -6.62
N LEU A 259 0.45 3.28 -7.74
CA LEU A 259 -0.65 4.15 -8.10
C LEU A 259 -1.95 3.47 -7.66
N SER A 260 -2.64 4.06 -6.68
CA SER A 260 -3.94 3.58 -6.18
C SER A 260 -5.03 4.59 -6.55
N ILE A 261 -5.74 4.31 -7.64
CA ILE A 261 -6.82 5.15 -8.15
C ILE A 261 -8.16 4.55 -7.77
N VAL A 262 -9.02 5.38 -7.21
CA VAL A 262 -10.39 5.06 -6.83
C VAL A 262 -11.35 5.92 -7.66
N PRO A 263 -11.84 5.41 -8.81
CA PRO A 263 -12.91 6.06 -9.54
C PRO A 263 -14.16 6.10 -8.66
N LEU A 264 -14.57 7.28 -8.18
CA LEU A 264 -15.74 7.39 -7.33
C LEU A 264 -16.99 7.15 -8.18
N MET A 265 -17.94 6.37 -7.64
CA MET A 265 -19.18 6.02 -8.36
C MET A 265 -19.98 7.24 -8.87
N ASN A 266 -19.82 8.40 -8.22
CA ASN A 266 -20.46 9.66 -8.62
C ASN A 266 -19.65 10.47 -9.64
N GLY A 267 -18.59 9.90 -10.22
CA GLY A 267 -17.81 10.50 -11.31
C GLY A 267 -16.64 11.39 -10.90
N GLY A 268 -16.30 11.46 -9.62
CA GLY A 268 -15.03 12.05 -9.15
C GLY A 268 -13.89 11.03 -9.11
N GLY A 269 -12.70 11.47 -8.72
CA GLY A 269 -11.54 10.60 -8.48
C GLY A 269 -11.00 10.80 -7.08
N LEU A 270 -10.61 9.70 -6.44
CA LEU A 270 -9.79 9.68 -5.23
C LEU A 270 -8.48 8.97 -5.58
N PHE A 271 -7.35 9.55 -5.15
CA PHE A 271 -6.01 9.10 -5.51
C PHE A 271 -5.24 8.86 -4.21
N GLU A 272 -5.11 7.59 -3.83
CA GLU A 272 -4.33 7.20 -2.67
C GLU A 272 -2.84 7.16 -3.08
N THR A 273 -1.98 7.65 -2.20
CA THR A 273 -0.55 7.90 -2.48
C THR A 273 0.31 6.64 -2.37
N GLY A 274 -0.29 5.45 -2.45
CA GLY A 274 0.35 4.16 -2.19
C GLY A 274 -0.60 3.20 -1.48
N ALA A 275 -0.21 1.93 -1.36
CA ALA A 275 -0.99 0.90 -0.68
C ALA A 275 -0.51 0.61 0.76
N GLY A 276 0.68 1.07 1.13
CA GLY A 276 1.27 0.82 2.45
C GLY A 276 0.73 1.71 3.59
N GLY A 277 1.15 1.40 4.82
CA GLY A 277 0.80 2.17 6.03
C GLY A 277 1.66 3.41 6.32
N SER A 278 1.45 4.03 7.48
CA SER A 278 2.11 5.29 7.89
C SER A 278 3.53 5.15 8.47
N ALA A 279 4.15 3.97 8.35
CA ALA A 279 5.55 3.68 8.69
C ALA A 279 6.07 4.26 10.04
N PRO A 280 5.58 3.81 11.22
CA PRO A 280 5.97 4.36 12.52
C PRO A 280 7.49 4.28 12.83
N LYS A 281 8.20 3.29 12.26
CA LYS A 281 9.67 3.17 12.36
C LYS A 281 10.43 4.30 11.62
N HIS A 282 9.77 5.04 10.73
CA HIS A 282 10.35 6.23 10.09
C HIS A 282 10.33 7.42 11.06
N VAL A 283 9.23 7.58 11.80
CA VAL A 283 9.10 8.62 12.84
C VAL A 283 10.16 8.44 13.93
N GLN A 284 10.40 7.20 14.37
CA GLN A 284 11.45 6.92 15.36
C GLN A 284 12.86 7.32 14.89
N GLN A 285 13.18 7.13 13.60
CA GLN A 285 14.45 7.59 13.05
C GLN A 285 14.50 9.12 12.98
N PHE A 286 13.41 9.75 12.54
CA PHE A 286 13.32 11.20 12.48
C PHE A 286 13.49 11.85 13.86
N GLU A 287 12.83 11.34 14.90
CA GLU A 287 12.99 11.84 16.28
C GLU A 287 14.41 11.63 16.82
N LYS A 288 15.07 10.52 16.45
CA LYS A 288 16.40 10.17 16.96
C LYS A 288 17.53 10.94 16.28
N GLU A 289 17.46 11.11 14.96
CA GLU A 289 18.58 11.58 14.15
C GLU A 289 18.17 12.54 13.02
N ASN A 290 16.96 13.11 13.08
CA ASN A 290 16.42 14.07 12.11
C ASN A 290 16.61 13.64 10.65
N HIS A 291 16.38 12.35 10.36
CA HIS A 291 16.45 11.80 9.00
C HIS A 291 15.13 11.08 8.69
N LEU A 292 14.44 11.52 7.64
CA LEU A 292 13.17 10.94 7.22
C LEU A 292 13.35 10.11 5.94
N ARG A 293 13.40 8.79 6.09
CA ARG A 293 13.52 7.84 4.96
C ARG A 293 12.19 7.48 4.27
N TRP A 294 11.15 8.29 4.44
CA TRP A 294 9.87 8.10 3.75
C TRP A 294 10.00 8.47 2.28
N ASP A 295 9.61 7.58 1.38
CA ASP A 295 9.64 7.81 -0.07
C ASP A 295 8.28 8.32 -0.55
N SER A 296 8.24 9.61 -0.93
CA SER A 296 7.03 10.29 -1.40
C SER A 296 6.68 10.00 -2.86
N LEU A 297 7.32 9.03 -3.54
CA LEU A 297 7.03 8.71 -4.94
C LEU A 297 5.52 8.53 -5.20
N GLY A 298 4.81 7.80 -4.35
CA GLY A 298 3.37 7.60 -4.52
C GLY A 298 2.54 8.86 -4.38
N GLU A 299 2.99 9.87 -3.61
CA GLU A 299 2.36 11.20 -3.57
C GLU A 299 2.51 11.91 -4.92
N PHE A 300 3.66 11.79 -5.57
CA PHE A 300 3.94 12.41 -6.86
C PHE A 300 3.11 11.76 -7.97
N LEU A 301 3.04 10.42 -7.98
CA LEU A 301 2.21 9.66 -8.91
C LEU A 301 0.71 9.97 -8.75
N ALA A 302 0.23 10.04 -7.50
CA ALA A 302 -1.15 10.39 -7.21
C ALA A 302 -1.49 11.84 -7.64
N LEU A 303 -0.56 12.78 -7.47
CA LEU A 303 -0.73 14.16 -7.90
C LEU A 303 -0.78 14.28 -9.43
N ALA A 304 0.08 13.57 -10.16
CA ALA A 304 0.05 13.53 -11.62
C ALA A 304 -1.28 12.97 -12.14
N ALA A 305 -1.72 11.82 -11.59
CA ALA A 305 -3.01 11.22 -11.93
C ALA A 305 -4.21 12.13 -11.58
N SER A 306 -4.12 12.89 -10.49
CA SER A 306 -5.13 13.88 -10.10
C SER A 306 -5.23 15.02 -11.11
N PHE A 307 -4.10 15.55 -11.60
CA PHE A 307 -4.08 16.56 -12.66
C PHE A 307 -4.61 16.01 -14.00
N GLU A 308 -4.26 14.78 -14.37
CA GLU A 308 -4.78 14.12 -15.56
C GLU A 308 -6.31 13.93 -15.48
N HIS A 309 -6.82 13.54 -14.31
CA HIS A 309 -8.25 13.46 -14.06
C HIS A 309 -8.93 14.83 -14.18
N LEU A 310 -8.36 15.88 -13.58
CA LEU A 310 -8.90 17.23 -13.71
C LEU A 310 -8.95 17.67 -15.18
N ALA A 311 -7.86 17.46 -15.93
CA ALA A 311 -7.77 17.79 -17.34
C ALA A 311 -8.83 17.06 -18.17
N SER A 312 -8.91 15.73 -18.05
CA SER A 312 -9.86 14.91 -18.82
C SER A 312 -11.33 15.20 -18.50
N ARG A 313 -11.65 15.61 -17.26
CA ARG A 313 -13.03 15.89 -16.84
C ARG A 313 -13.49 17.31 -17.13
N THR A 314 -12.57 18.27 -17.16
CA THR A 314 -12.91 19.70 -17.29
C THR A 314 -12.41 20.35 -18.56
N GLY A 315 -11.52 19.69 -19.31
CA GLY A 315 -10.82 20.29 -20.46
C GLY A 315 -9.78 21.34 -20.04
N ASN A 316 -9.21 21.22 -18.84
CA ASN A 316 -8.19 22.15 -18.34
C ASN A 316 -6.82 21.79 -18.92
N ASP A 317 -6.41 22.51 -19.98
CA ASP A 317 -5.15 22.28 -20.69
C ASP A 317 -3.92 22.49 -19.80
N SER A 318 -3.91 23.51 -18.93
CA SER A 318 -2.79 23.75 -18.01
C SER A 318 -2.65 22.61 -16.99
N ALA A 319 -3.75 21.98 -16.57
CA ALA A 319 -3.69 20.77 -15.73
C ALA A 319 -3.07 19.58 -16.49
N ALA A 320 -3.35 19.43 -17.79
CA ALA A 320 -2.70 18.39 -18.60
C ALA A 320 -1.18 18.61 -18.69
N VAL A 321 -0.75 19.87 -18.85
CA VAL A 321 0.68 20.23 -18.86
C VAL A 321 1.32 19.95 -17.49
N LEU A 322 0.65 20.29 -16.39
CA LEU A 322 1.13 19.99 -15.04
C LEU A 322 1.29 18.48 -14.80
N ALA A 323 0.32 17.66 -15.23
CA ALA A 323 0.40 16.21 -15.13
C ALA A 323 1.61 15.66 -15.88
N LYS A 324 1.71 15.98 -17.18
CA LYS A 324 2.79 15.49 -18.06
C LYS A 324 4.18 15.90 -17.57
N THR A 325 4.34 17.16 -17.17
CA THR A 325 5.63 17.66 -16.68
C THR A 325 5.99 17.11 -15.30
N LEU A 326 5.00 16.75 -14.48
CA LEU A 326 5.24 16.06 -13.21
C LEU A 326 5.68 14.61 -13.45
N ASP A 327 5.08 13.90 -14.42
CA ASP A 327 5.53 12.56 -14.84
C ASP A 327 6.97 12.58 -15.38
N ASP A 328 7.31 13.59 -16.19
CA ASP A 328 8.69 13.81 -16.68
C ASP A 328 9.67 14.03 -15.50
N ALA A 329 9.26 14.84 -14.52
CA ALA A 329 10.06 15.12 -13.33
C ALA A 329 10.24 13.88 -12.44
N THR A 330 9.17 13.12 -12.21
CA THR A 330 9.19 11.86 -11.47
C THR A 330 10.07 10.82 -12.17
N THR A 331 10.00 10.72 -13.50
CA THR A 331 10.87 9.84 -14.29
C THR A 331 12.34 10.21 -14.11
N ARG A 332 12.68 11.50 -14.23
CA ARG A 332 14.04 11.98 -14.03
C ARG A 332 14.54 11.75 -12.60
N TYR A 333 13.70 11.99 -11.60
CA TYR A 333 13.97 11.68 -10.19
C TYR A 333 14.38 10.22 -9.99
N LEU A 334 13.68 9.28 -10.63
CA LEU A 334 14.00 7.85 -10.57
C LEU A 334 15.31 7.54 -11.31
N MET A 335 15.50 8.08 -12.52
CA MET A 335 16.70 7.83 -13.33
C MET A 335 17.98 8.38 -12.69
N GLU A 336 17.90 9.52 -12.01
CA GLU A 336 19.02 10.12 -11.28
C GLU A 336 19.17 9.58 -9.84
N ASN A 337 18.37 8.57 -9.47
CA ASN A 337 18.38 7.92 -8.16
C ASN A 337 18.33 8.91 -6.99
N ARG A 338 17.40 9.87 -7.07
CA ARG A 338 17.22 10.92 -6.05
C ARG A 338 16.26 10.54 -4.92
N SER A 339 15.97 9.25 -4.75
CA SER A 339 15.17 8.73 -3.65
C SER A 339 15.84 8.92 -2.28
N PRO A 340 15.06 8.93 -1.18
CA PRO A 340 15.63 9.02 0.16
C PRO A 340 16.56 7.83 0.44
N SER A 341 17.75 8.13 0.94
CA SER A 341 18.59 7.15 1.60
C SER A 341 17.95 6.68 2.91
N ARG A 342 18.52 5.63 3.49
CA ARG A 342 18.16 5.12 4.82
C ARG A 342 19.09 5.63 5.92
N LYS A 343 20.14 6.39 5.59
CA LYS A 343 21.21 6.80 6.49
C LYS A 343 21.22 8.30 6.71
N ALA A 344 21.27 8.73 7.97
CA ALA A 344 21.46 10.13 8.33
C ALA A 344 22.76 10.71 7.74
N GLY A 345 22.70 11.96 7.30
CA GLY A 345 23.76 12.67 6.58
C GLY A 345 23.74 12.46 5.06
N GLU A 346 22.91 11.54 4.56
CA GLU A 346 22.62 11.37 3.13
C GLU A 346 21.26 12.01 2.77
N LEU A 347 20.93 12.05 1.48
CA LEU A 347 19.67 12.62 0.99
C LEU A 347 18.47 11.94 1.67
N ASP A 348 17.52 12.70 2.18
CA ASP A 348 16.30 12.19 2.79
C ASP A 348 15.03 12.66 2.04
N ASN A 349 13.84 12.45 2.62
CA ASN A 349 12.57 12.89 2.05
C ASN A 349 12.55 14.36 1.63
N ARG A 350 13.13 15.26 2.44
CA ARG A 350 13.13 16.70 2.16
C ARG A 350 14.00 17.02 0.94
N GLY A 351 15.16 16.36 0.85
CA GLY A 351 16.03 16.45 -0.32
C GLY A 351 15.37 15.92 -1.59
N THR A 352 14.62 14.82 -1.48
CA THR A 352 13.82 14.27 -2.57
C THR A 352 12.79 15.28 -3.09
N HIS A 353 12.08 15.96 -2.19
CA HIS A 353 11.10 16.99 -2.56
C HIS A 353 11.75 18.18 -3.28
N PHE A 354 12.94 18.60 -2.85
CA PHE A 354 13.71 19.63 -3.56
C PHE A 354 14.04 19.20 -5.00
N TYR A 355 14.58 17.98 -5.20
CA TYR A 355 14.92 17.48 -6.54
C TYR A 355 13.69 17.36 -7.44
N LEU A 356 12.56 16.86 -6.92
CA LEU A 356 11.32 16.83 -7.68
C LEU A 356 10.88 18.24 -8.10
N ALA A 357 10.88 19.20 -7.18
CA ALA A 357 10.49 20.57 -7.46
C ALA A 357 11.39 21.21 -8.55
N MET A 358 12.70 20.96 -8.48
CA MET A 358 13.66 21.43 -9.49
C MET A 358 13.40 20.81 -10.87
N TYR A 359 13.28 19.48 -10.95
CA TYR A 359 13.01 18.80 -12.22
C TYR A 359 11.66 19.19 -12.81
N TRP A 360 10.65 19.40 -11.97
CA TRP A 360 9.33 19.82 -12.41
C TRP A 360 9.34 21.25 -12.93
N ALA A 361 10.04 22.18 -12.25
CA ALA A 361 10.23 23.54 -12.74
C ALA A 361 10.96 23.56 -14.08
N GLN A 362 11.99 22.72 -14.26
CA GLN A 362 12.73 22.58 -15.51
C GLN A 362 11.84 22.01 -16.63
N ALA A 363 11.05 20.98 -16.36
CA ALA A 363 10.10 20.41 -17.33
C ALA A 363 9.01 21.43 -17.73
N LEU A 364 8.47 22.16 -16.76
CA LEU A 364 7.49 23.24 -17.00
C LEU A 364 8.08 24.39 -17.82
N ALA A 365 9.32 24.77 -17.58
CA ALA A 365 10.03 25.79 -18.36
C ALA A 365 10.38 25.31 -19.78
N GLY A 366 10.60 24.01 -19.97
CA GLY A 366 11.04 23.41 -21.23
C GLY A 366 9.92 22.97 -22.19
N GLN A 367 8.68 22.82 -21.70
CA GLN A 367 7.55 22.40 -22.54
C GLN A 367 7.04 23.53 -23.47
N THR A 368 6.35 23.15 -24.54
CA THR A 368 5.85 24.08 -25.58
C THR A 368 4.32 24.13 -25.69
N ASP A 369 3.62 23.36 -24.87
CA ASP A 369 2.16 23.20 -24.90
C ASP A 369 1.45 24.41 -24.26
N ASP A 370 2.07 25.04 -23.24
CA ASP A 370 1.63 26.28 -22.58
C ASP A 370 2.81 27.27 -22.41
N PRO A 371 3.02 28.19 -23.39
CA PRO A 371 4.14 29.14 -23.33
C PRO A 371 4.10 30.12 -22.17
N ALA A 372 2.91 30.44 -21.65
CA ALA A 372 2.77 31.35 -20.51
C ALA A 372 3.23 30.66 -19.23
N LEU A 373 2.86 29.39 -19.04
CA LEU A 373 3.34 28.57 -17.95
C LEU A 373 4.86 28.35 -18.03
N ALA A 374 5.40 28.09 -19.23
CA ALA A 374 6.84 27.97 -19.42
C ALA A 374 7.60 29.24 -19.00
N ALA A 375 7.15 30.41 -19.48
CA ALA A 375 7.76 31.69 -19.12
C ALA A 375 7.69 31.98 -17.60
N ARG A 376 6.61 31.56 -16.93
CA ARG A 376 6.44 31.73 -15.48
C ARG A 376 7.43 30.89 -14.67
N PHE A 377 7.73 29.67 -15.12
CA PHE A 377 8.59 28.73 -14.38
C PHE A 377 10.08 28.84 -14.73
N ALA A 378 10.43 29.45 -15.88
CA ALA A 378 11.82 29.60 -16.31
C ALA A 378 12.75 30.27 -15.28
N PRO A 379 12.38 31.38 -14.60
CA PRO A 379 13.23 31.97 -13.56
C PRO A 379 13.46 31.04 -12.37
N MET A 380 12.41 30.32 -11.95
CA MET A 380 12.50 29.39 -10.81
C MET A 380 13.38 28.18 -11.13
N ALA A 381 13.25 27.63 -12.34
CA ALA A 381 14.08 26.52 -12.80
C ALA A 381 15.57 26.88 -12.77
N ALA A 382 15.94 28.04 -13.32
CA ALA A 382 17.32 28.53 -13.31
C ALA A 382 17.84 28.78 -11.88
N ALA A 383 17.03 29.41 -11.03
CA ALA A 383 17.45 29.71 -9.66
C ALA A 383 17.58 28.46 -8.76
N MET A 384 16.83 27.38 -9.03
CA MET A 384 16.98 26.11 -8.32
C MET A 384 18.25 25.39 -8.72
N GLU A 385 18.59 25.40 -10.01
CA GLU A 385 19.84 24.84 -10.53
C GLU A 385 21.07 25.58 -9.97
N ASP A 386 21.06 26.92 -10.01
CA ASP A 386 22.15 27.75 -9.49
C ASP A 386 22.42 27.56 -7.98
N ARG A 387 21.40 27.15 -7.22
CA ARG A 387 21.46 27.01 -5.75
C ARG A 387 21.40 25.57 -5.26
N GLU A 388 21.48 24.58 -6.15
CA GLU A 388 21.32 23.16 -5.83
C GLU A 388 22.23 22.74 -4.66
N SER A 389 23.54 23.01 -4.79
CA SER A 389 24.51 22.60 -3.77
C SER A 389 24.28 23.27 -2.42
N THR A 390 23.83 24.52 -2.39
CA THR A 390 23.52 25.23 -1.14
C THR A 390 22.30 24.64 -0.47
N ILE A 391 21.21 24.41 -1.21
CA ILE A 391 19.96 23.87 -0.66
C ILE A 391 20.20 22.45 -0.13
N VAL A 392 20.86 21.58 -0.91
CA VAL A 392 21.15 20.21 -0.47
C VAL A 392 22.07 20.21 0.76
N GLY A 393 23.03 21.14 0.84
CA GLY A 393 23.86 21.33 2.03
C GLY A 393 23.03 21.69 3.26
N GLU A 394 22.17 22.71 3.17
CA GLU A 394 21.29 23.13 4.27
C GLU A 394 20.36 22.00 4.76
N LEU A 395 19.83 21.19 3.83
CA LEU A 395 18.96 20.06 4.16
C LEU A 395 19.72 18.92 4.88
N ASN A 396 20.93 18.61 4.43
CA ASN A 396 21.75 17.53 5.00
C ASN A 396 22.39 17.93 6.34
N ASP A 397 22.82 19.19 6.48
CA ASP A 397 23.43 19.71 7.70
C ASP A 397 22.45 19.76 8.89
N ALA A 398 21.14 19.73 8.61
CA ALA A 398 20.12 19.62 9.66
C ALA A 398 20.08 18.22 10.32
N GLN A 399 20.62 17.19 9.68
CA GLN A 399 20.49 15.79 10.11
C GLN A 399 21.50 15.40 11.21
N GLY A 400 21.33 14.20 11.79
CA GLY A 400 22.26 13.62 12.76
C GLY A 400 22.06 14.10 14.20
N VAL A 401 21.00 14.88 14.45
CA VAL A 401 20.66 15.40 15.77
C VAL A 401 19.26 14.93 16.19
N PRO A 402 19.01 14.70 17.50
CA PRO A 402 17.66 14.43 17.99
C PRO A 402 16.70 15.57 17.64
N MET A 403 15.47 15.22 17.30
CA MET A 403 14.42 16.16 16.89
C MET A 403 13.23 16.09 17.83
N ASP A 404 12.81 17.23 18.38
CA ASP A 404 11.58 17.38 19.16
C ASP A 404 10.56 18.19 18.36
N ILE A 405 9.51 17.51 17.88
CA ILE A 405 8.38 18.14 17.20
C ILE A 405 7.18 18.40 18.12
N GLY A 406 7.32 18.23 19.44
CA GLY A 406 6.30 18.60 20.42
C GLY A 406 5.11 17.64 20.53
N GLY A 407 5.22 16.41 20.04
CA GLY A 407 4.19 15.38 20.14
C GLY A 407 4.35 14.29 19.06
N TYR A 408 3.65 13.16 19.24
CA TYR A 408 3.67 12.05 18.27
C TYR A 408 2.41 12.04 17.39
N PHE A 409 1.24 11.77 17.98
CA PHE A 409 -0.04 11.78 17.25
C PHE A 409 -0.53 13.19 16.89
N GLN A 410 -0.13 14.19 17.68
CA GLN A 410 -0.48 15.59 17.48
C GLN A 410 0.75 16.47 17.76
N PRO A 411 1.72 16.51 16.83
CA PRO A 411 2.91 17.34 16.99
C PRO A 411 2.56 18.83 17.00
N ASP A 412 3.43 19.64 17.57
CA ASP A 412 3.34 21.09 17.47
C ASP A 412 3.59 21.51 16.01
N THR A 413 2.60 22.16 15.41
CA THR A 413 2.64 22.54 13.99
C THR A 413 3.82 23.43 13.62
N SER A 414 4.25 24.31 14.53
CA SER A 414 5.36 25.23 14.27
C SER A 414 6.70 24.52 14.33
N LYS A 415 6.90 23.64 15.32
CA LYS A 415 8.09 22.80 15.43
C LYS A 415 8.21 21.83 14.27
N ALA A 416 7.12 21.15 13.90
CA ALA A 416 7.09 20.23 12.77
C ALA A 416 7.42 20.95 11.45
N ALA A 417 6.83 22.13 11.21
CA ALA A 417 7.13 22.92 10.01
C ALA A 417 8.61 23.34 9.95
N ALA A 418 9.17 23.82 11.07
CA ALA A 418 10.59 24.19 11.15
C ALA A 418 11.52 23.00 10.89
N ALA A 419 11.20 21.82 11.44
CA ALA A 419 11.98 20.60 11.25
C ALA A 419 11.89 20.07 9.79
N MET A 420 10.73 20.20 9.16
CA MET A 420 10.49 19.73 7.78
C MET A 420 10.99 20.70 6.71
N ARG A 421 11.19 21.98 7.04
CA ARG A 421 11.62 23.02 6.09
C ARG A 421 12.89 23.76 6.56
N PRO A 422 14.02 23.05 6.82
CA PRO A 422 15.21 23.67 7.40
C PRO A 422 16.01 24.54 6.42
N SER A 423 15.82 24.39 5.10
CA SER A 423 16.52 25.20 4.10
C SER A 423 15.88 26.59 3.97
N GLY A 424 16.52 27.60 4.55
CA GLY A 424 16.12 29.00 4.40
C GLY A 424 16.20 29.45 2.94
N THR A 425 17.20 28.99 2.19
CA THR A 425 17.37 29.31 0.77
C THR A 425 16.20 28.78 -0.05
N PHE A 426 15.81 27.52 0.13
CA PHE A 426 14.70 26.93 -0.62
C PHE A 426 13.35 27.56 -0.26
N ASN A 427 13.11 27.83 1.03
CA ASN A 427 11.88 28.47 1.49
C ASN A 427 11.68 29.86 0.86
N ALA A 428 12.71 30.71 0.90
CA ALA A 428 12.63 32.05 0.35
C ALA A 428 12.32 32.04 -1.15
N MET A 429 12.90 31.09 -1.90
CA MET A 429 12.63 30.95 -3.33
C MET A 429 11.18 30.60 -3.65
N LEU A 430 10.59 29.67 -2.89
CA LEU A 430 9.18 29.31 -3.07
C LEU A 430 8.25 30.46 -2.69
N GLU A 431 8.56 31.19 -1.62
CA GLU A 431 7.77 32.34 -1.18
C GLU A 431 7.81 33.48 -2.21
N ASP A 432 8.99 33.84 -2.71
CA ASP A 432 9.17 34.91 -3.71
C ASP A 432 8.42 34.62 -5.02
N GLN A 433 8.38 33.35 -5.46
CA GLN A 433 7.70 32.94 -6.70
C GLN A 433 6.17 33.11 -6.61
N PHE A 434 5.59 32.91 -5.43
CA PHE A 434 4.14 32.94 -5.22
C PHE A 434 3.64 34.19 -4.49
N ALA A 435 4.53 35.10 -4.08
CA ALA A 435 4.19 36.36 -3.41
C ALA A 435 3.31 37.33 -4.24
N GLY A 436 3.06 37.04 -5.52
CA GLY A 436 2.19 37.81 -6.41
C GLY A 436 1.19 36.99 -7.23
N ALA A 437 0.93 35.73 -6.85
CA ALA A 437 -0.01 34.83 -7.53
C ALA A 437 -1.44 34.95 -7.00
#